data_AF-A0A812QZN3-F1
#
_entry.id   AF-A0A812QZN3-F1
#
_cell.length_a   1.000
_cell.length_b   1.000
_cell.length_c   1.000
_cell.angle_alpha   90.00
_cell.angle_beta   90.00
_cell.angle_gamma   90.00
#
_symmetry.space_group_name_H-M   'P 1'
#
loop_
_entity.id
_entity.type
_entity.pdbx_description
1 polymer ?
#
loop_
_entity_poly.entity_id
_entity_poly.type
_entity_poly.pdbx_seq_one_letter_code
_entity_poly.pdbx_strand_id
1 'polypeptide(L)'
;MKLLRKLRVKPSGAGHGDWEAISISAYIEILPPPALAKIDWACKARFEISMLYEYLDELWNFRREGGVFIFTNKVSDQGWCNFLSLDRITREPGWLKAGGLRLQGHVELPFTDAPCRGQPLDFTQEAAFVTIRLSEGPPLLFDKRILSERSEYFREMLASKWREGQTNEVDLSMTPDIQRNSLDAVLCYLMSSRFFSGGDATFAFAVRKLADQFCLKDLVDTVEAELVTMLSQLDDFWILVCDAEISFVPECATGTSKNCG
;
A
#
# COMPACT_ATOMS: atom_id res chain seq x y z
N MET A 1 -2.29 -11.46 1.60
CA MET A 1 -1.06 -12.22 1.95
C MET A 1 -0.25 -11.37 2.93
N LYS A 2 -0.04 -11.82 4.18
CA LYS A 2 0.59 -11.01 5.22
C LYS A 2 2.12 -11.11 5.12
N LEU A 3 2.78 -9.98 4.88
CA LEU A 3 4.24 -9.89 4.92
C LEU A 3 4.69 -9.72 6.38
N LEU A 4 5.76 -10.39 6.76
CA LEU A 4 6.41 -10.18 8.05
C LEU A 4 7.33 -8.97 7.91
N ARG A 5 7.11 -7.94 8.73
CA ARG A 5 7.87 -6.69 8.73
C ARG A 5 8.47 -6.51 10.13
N LYS A 6 9.74 -6.10 10.20
CA LYS A 6 10.45 -5.87 11.45
C LYS A 6 11.23 -4.57 11.36
N LEU A 7 11.24 -3.81 12.44
CA LEU A 7 12.16 -2.69 12.62
C LEU A 7 13.38 -3.18 13.41
N ARG A 8 14.56 -3.13 12.79
CA ARG A 8 15.82 -3.51 13.42
C ARG A 8 16.58 -2.26 13.84
N VAL A 9 16.90 -2.15 15.12
CA VAL A 9 17.65 -1.01 15.66
C VAL A 9 18.92 -1.52 16.32
N LYS A 10 20.04 -0.85 16.05
CA LYS A 10 21.33 -1.11 16.69
C LYS A 10 21.73 0.14 17.47
N PRO A 11 21.61 0.13 18.81
CA PRO A 11 21.91 1.30 19.65
C PRO A 11 23.35 1.77 19.54
N SER A 12 24.28 0.85 19.29
CA SER A 12 25.73 1.12 19.19
C SER A 12 26.23 1.24 17.74
N GLY A 13 25.33 1.39 16.78
CA GLY A 13 25.68 1.45 15.37
C GLY A 13 25.93 0.07 14.74
N ALA A 14 26.17 0.05 13.42
CA ALA A 14 26.45 -1.16 12.64
C ALA A 14 27.90 -1.21 12.09
N GLY A 15 28.69 -0.17 12.29
CA GLY A 15 30.03 -0.03 11.71
C GLY A 15 31.16 -0.36 12.69
N HIS A 16 32.07 -1.24 12.27
CA HIS A 16 33.43 -1.28 12.79
C HIS A 16 34.27 -0.26 12.00
N GLY A 17 34.40 0.96 12.52
CA GLY A 17 35.21 2.01 11.93
C GLY A 17 35.36 3.20 12.88
N ASP A 18 36.58 3.41 13.36
CA ASP A 18 36.98 4.22 14.53
C ASP A 18 36.75 5.75 14.48
N TRP A 19 35.85 6.32 13.66
CA TRP A 19 35.92 7.77 13.39
C TRP A 19 34.60 8.54 13.24
N GLU A 20 33.44 7.92 13.36
CA GLU A 20 32.17 8.66 13.30
C GLU A 20 31.34 8.42 14.57
N ALA A 21 30.80 9.50 15.11
CA ALA A 21 30.09 9.58 16.38
C ALA A 21 29.21 8.36 16.68
N ILE A 22 29.22 7.91 17.93
CA ILE A 22 28.35 6.84 18.43
C ILE A 22 26.92 7.21 18.01
N SER A 23 26.34 6.39 17.13
CA SER A 23 25.06 6.68 16.49
C SER A 23 24.19 5.43 16.49
N ILE A 24 22.89 5.66 16.55
CA ILE A 24 21.90 4.61 16.42
C ILE A 24 21.74 4.28 14.94
N SER A 25 21.82 3.00 14.59
CA SER A 25 21.40 2.53 13.26
C SER A 25 19.96 2.02 13.30
N ALA A 26 19.19 2.30 12.26
CA ALA A 26 17.83 1.80 12.12
C ALA A 26 17.59 1.28 10.70
N TYR A 27 16.98 0.09 10.61
CA TYR A 27 16.71 -0.62 9.37
C TYR A 27 15.31 -1.20 9.38
N ILE A 28 14.62 -1.13 8.24
CA ILE A 28 13.39 -1.87 8.00
C ILE A 28 13.76 -3.19 7.35
N GLU A 29 13.24 -4.27 7.90
CA GLU A 29 13.35 -5.63 7.36
C GLU A 29 11.99 -6.11 6.88
N ILE A 30 11.93 -6.59 5.63
CA ILE A 30 10.74 -7.22 5.05
C ILE A 30 11.10 -8.65 4.69
N LEU A 31 10.41 -9.60 5.33
CA LEU A 31 10.62 -11.02 5.14
C LEU A 31 9.59 -11.61 4.16
N PRO A 32 9.99 -12.60 3.35
CA PRO A 32 9.05 -13.31 2.48
C PRO A 32 7.95 -13.98 3.31
N PRO A 33 6.72 -14.10 2.79
CA PRO A 33 5.69 -14.92 3.41
C PRO A 33 6.17 -16.37 3.52
N PRO A 34 5.77 -17.14 4.54
CA PRO A 34 6.28 -18.50 4.76
C PRO A 34 6.17 -19.43 3.53
N ALA A 35 5.12 -19.26 2.72
CA ALA A 35 4.90 -19.99 1.48
C ALA A 35 5.95 -19.73 0.39
N LEU A 36 6.61 -18.56 0.43
CA LEU A 36 7.60 -18.12 -0.56
C LEU A 36 9.04 -18.16 -0.01
N ALA A 37 9.24 -18.57 1.25
CA ALA A 37 10.54 -18.55 1.90
C ALA A 37 11.62 -19.43 1.23
N LYS A 38 11.20 -20.42 0.42
CA LYS A 38 12.09 -21.36 -0.29
C LYS A 38 12.22 -21.08 -1.79
N ILE A 39 11.58 -20.04 -2.29
CA ILE A 39 11.56 -19.67 -3.72
C ILE A 39 12.16 -18.26 -3.84
N ASP A 40 12.73 -17.93 -5.00
CA ASP A 40 13.18 -16.55 -5.28
C ASP A 40 12.02 -15.57 -5.11
N TRP A 41 12.14 -14.75 -4.07
CA TRP A 41 11.16 -13.75 -3.69
C TRP A 41 11.80 -12.37 -3.78
N ALA A 42 11.01 -11.42 -4.29
CA ALA A 42 11.35 -10.01 -4.34
C ALA A 42 10.12 -9.18 -3.98
N CYS A 43 10.33 -8.13 -3.20
CA CYS A 43 9.31 -7.14 -2.87
C CYS A 43 9.91 -5.75 -3.05
N LYS A 44 9.41 -5.04 -4.05
CA LYS A 44 9.67 -3.62 -4.19
C LYS A 44 8.88 -2.90 -3.09
N ALA A 45 9.47 -1.96 -2.37
CA ALA A 45 8.82 -1.13 -1.36
C ALA A 45 9.51 0.23 -1.22
N ARG A 46 8.72 1.28 -0.96
CA ARG A 46 9.21 2.54 -0.39
C ARG A 46 9.07 2.46 1.12
N PHE A 47 9.97 3.08 1.86
CA PHE A 47 9.94 3.02 3.32
C PHE A 47 10.38 4.32 3.95
N GLU A 48 10.02 4.52 5.20
CA GLU A 48 10.39 5.66 6.03
C GLU A 48 10.67 5.15 7.45
N ILE A 49 11.68 5.73 8.11
CA ILE A 49 11.90 5.52 9.54
C ILE A 49 11.83 6.89 10.23
N SER A 50 11.03 6.96 11.28
CA SER A 50 10.86 8.14 12.13
C SER A 50 11.18 7.81 13.58
N MET A 51 11.65 8.82 14.31
CA MET A 51 11.86 8.73 15.76
C MET A 51 11.09 9.84 16.44
N LEU A 52 10.32 9.48 17.45
CA LEU A 52 9.42 10.38 18.15
C LEU A 52 10.13 10.97 19.37
N TYR A 53 9.91 12.26 19.62
CA TYR A 53 10.40 12.96 20.81
C TYR A 53 9.39 13.99 21.26
N GLU A 54 9.35 14.27 22.56
CA GLU A 54 8.38 15.19 23.15
C GLU A 54 9.09 16.44 23.67
N TYR A 55 8.79 17.59 23.07
CA TYR A 55 9.38 18.87 23.45
C TYR A 55 8.28 19.87 23.79
N LEU A 56 8.33 20.46 25.00
CA LEU A 56 7.30 21.39 25.51
C LEU A 56 5.87 20.81 25.42
N ASP A 57 5.71 19.54 25.81
CA ASP A 57 4.43 18.78 25.76
C ASP A 57 3.83 18.59 24.35
N GLU A 58 4.58 18.89 23.30
CA GLU A 58 4.24 18.57 21.91
C GLU A 58 5.03 17.36 21.42
N LEU A 59 4.38 16.48 20.66
CA LEU A 59 5.01 15.32 20.03
C LEU A 59 5.59 15.72 18.67
N TRP A 60 6.90 15.58 18.55
CA TRP A 60 7.67 15.85 17.34
C TRP A 60 8.25 14.56 16.77
N ASN A 61 8.59 14.57 15.48
CA ASN A 61 9.28 13.47 14.84
C ASN A 61 10.50 13.92 14.04
N PHE A 62 11.57 13.12 14.12
CA PHE A 62 12.67 13.19 13.18
C PHE A 62 12.51 12.06 12.17
N ARG A 63 12.30 12.43 10.92
CA ARG A 63 11.97 11.52 9.82
C ARG A 63 13.13 11.42 8.83
N ARG A 64 13.43 10.20 8.38
CA ARG A 64 14.22 9.96 7.17
C ARG A 64 13.43 9.08 6.21
N GLU A 65 13.26 9.60 5.00
CA GLU A 65 12.59 8.89 3.92
C GLU A 65 13.61 8.05 3.14
N GLY A 66 13.26 6.78 2.94
CA GLY A 66 13.97 5.87 2.07
C GLY A 66 13.44 5.98 0.65
N GLY A 67 14.33 5.79 -0.32
CA GLY A 67 13.94 5.58 -1.71
C GLY A 67 13.16 4.27 -1.91
N VAL A 68 12.90 3.95 -3.17
CA VAL A 68 12.35 2.65 -3.52
C VAL A 68 13.44 1.60 -3.46
N PHE A 69 13.21 0.54 -2.70
CA PHE A 69 14.14 -0.58 -2.52
C PHE A 69 13.48 -1.91 -2.91
N ILE A 70 14.29 -2.90 -3.32
CA ILE A 70 13.83 -4.24 -3.65
C ILE A 70 14.37 -5.21 -2.59
N PHE A 71 13.50 -5.60 -1.68
CA PHE A 71 13.76 -6.59 -0.65
C PHE A 71 13.76 -7.98 -1.28
N THR A 72 14.77 -8.80 -0.97
CA THR A 72 14.92 -10.16 -1.50
C THR A 72 15.31 -11.12 -0.39
N ASN A 73 15.34 -12.42 -0.68
CA ASN A 73 15.86 -13.42 0.26
C ASN A 73 17.34 -13.19 0.66
N LYS A 74 18.11 -12.49 -0.18
CA LYS A 74 19.54 -12.21 0.07
C LYS A 74 19.77 -10.88 0.78
N VAL A 75 18.84 -9.94 0.60
CA VAL A 75 18.91 -8.58 1.17
C VAL A 75 17.54 -8.25 1.71
N SER A 76 17.31 -8.62 2.97
CA SER A 76 16.01 -8.51 3.63
C SER A 76 15.81 -7.19 4.36
N ASP A 77 16.86 -6.38 4.55
CA ASP A 77 16.80 -5.12 5.29
C ASP A 77 17.45 -3.94 4.55
N GLN A 78 16.94 -2.75 4.82
CA GLN A 78 17.45 -1.49 4.29
C GLN A 78 17.21 -0.36 5.30
N GLY A 79 18.16 0.57 5.41
CA GLY A 79 18.10 1.67 6.37
C GLY A 79 19.38 2.47 6.46
N TRP A 80 19.64 3.05 7.63
CA TRP A 80 20.78 3.92 7.86
C TRP A 80 21.63 3.42 9.02
N CYS A 81 22.94 3.29 8.77
CA CYS A 81 23.93 2.97 9.80
C CYS A 81 24.15 4.12 10.80
N ASN A 82 23.85 5.35 10.41
CA ASN A 82 23.97 6.58 11.19
C ASN A 82 22.63 7.32 11.21
N PHE A 83 21.57 6.63 11.64
CA PHE A 83 20.21 7.18 11.61
C PHE A 83 20.09 8.44 12.48
N LEU A 84 20.60 8.39 13.72
CA LEU A 84 20.69 9.54 14.62
C LEU A 84 21.90 9.44 15.56
N SER A 85 22.58 10.56 15.80
CA SER A 85 23.71 10.65 16.73
C SER A 85 23.24 10.53 18.19
N LEU A 86 23.96 9.77 19.01
CA LEU A 86 23.71 9.71 20.46
C LEU A 86 23.97 11.04 21.17
N ASP A 87 24.88 11.88 20.64
CA ASP A 87 25.12 13.22 21.18
C ASP A 87 23.84 14.06 21.14
N ARG A 88 23.09 13.94 20.03
CA ARG A 88 21.83 14.63 19.83
C ARG A 88 20.76 14.13 20.81
N ILE A 89 20.66 12.82 20.97
CA ILE A 89 19.71 12.16 21.89
C ILE A 89 19.96 12.55 23.35
N THR A 90 21.24 12.66 23.74
CA THR A 90 21.64 12.93 25.13
C THR A 90 21.60 14.41 25.49
N ARG A 91 21.83 15.32 24.53
CA ARG A 91 21.88 16.77 24.79
C ARG A 91 20.57 17.49 24.54
N GLU A 92 19.78 17.05 23.56
CA GLU A 92 18.48 17.67 23.28
C GLU A 92 17.41 17.10 24.23
N PRO A 93 16.61 17.96 24.91
CA PRO A 93 15.51 17.49 25.72
C PRO A 93 14.41 16.85 24.86
N GLY A 94 13.75 15.84 25.41
CA GLY A 94 12.55 15.25 24.81
C GLY A 94 12.72 13.88 24.14
N TRP A 95 13.95 13.46 23.86
CA TRP A 95 14.23 12.16 23.23
C TRP A 95 14.01 10.98 24.17
N LEU A 96 14.41 11.10 25.45
CA LEU A 96 14.41 10.01 26.44
C LEU A 96 13.32 10.21 27.50
N LYS A 97 12.04 10.18 27.11
CA LYS A 97 10.92 10.19 28.06
C LYS A 97 10.58 8.75 28.50
N ALA A 98 10.30 8.54 29.78
CA ALA A 98 10.03 7.21 30.37
C ALA A 98 11.17 6.16 30.22
N GLY A 99 12.41 6.60 29.98
CA GLY A 99 13.58 5.72 29.95
C GLY A 99 13.81 4.97 28.63
N GLY A 100 13.11 5.36 27.55
CA GLY A 100 13.29 4.73 26.26
C GLY A 100 13.13 5.65 25.05
N LEU A 101 13.58 5.16 23.89
CA LEU A 101 13.37 5.78 22.59
C LEU A 101 12.21 5.11 21.87
N ARG A 102 11.41 5.91 21.15
CA ARG A 102 10.31 5.42 20.31
C ARG A 102 10.68 5.59 18.84
N LEU A 103 10.86 4.47 18.14
CA LEU A 103 11.08 4.46 16.70
C LEU A 103 9.88 3.84 15.98
N GLN A 104 9.53 4.43 14.85
CA GLN A 104 8.45 4.00 13.99
C GLN A 104 8.97 3.76 12.57
N GLY A 105 8.64 2.59 12.03
CA GLY A 105 8.89 2.27 10.62
C GLY A 105 7.60 2.28 9.82
N HIS A 106 7.59 2.95 8.66
CA HIS A 106 6.51 2.95 7.69
C HIS A 106 6.97 2.33 6.37
N VAL A 107 6.12 1.51 5.75
CA VAL A 107 6.42 0.80 4.50
C VAL A 107 5.24 0.90 3.55
N GLU A 108 5.50 1.49 2.39
CA GLU A 108 4.59 1.54 1.26
C GLU A 108 4.99 0.46 0.26
N LEU A 109 4.11 -0.52 0.07
CA LEU A 109 4.27 -1.48 -1.00
C LEU A 109 3.78 -0.85 -2.30
N PRO A 110 4.62 -0.58 -3.32
CA PRO A 110 4.15 -0.31 -4.65
C PRO A 110 3.30 -1.51 -5.05
N PHE A 111 2.01 -1.27 -5.17
CA PHE A 111 1.10 -2.20 -5.79
C PHE A 111 1.71 -2.56 -7.14
N THR A 112 2.17 -3.80 -7.24
CA THR A 112 2.75 -4.34 -8.46
C THR A 112 1.77 -4.05 -9.59
N ASP A 113 2.30 -3.57 -10.72
CA ASP A 113 1.68 -3.75 -12.03
C ASP A 113 1.51 -5.24 -12.25
N ALA A 114 0.48 -5.81 -11.61
CA ALA A 114 0.02 -7.14 -11.90
C ALA A 114 -0.31 -7.10 -13.40
N PRO A 115 0.34 -7.93 -14.23
CA PRO A 115 0.01 -7.96 -15.65
C PRO A 115 -1.48 -8.22 -15.76
N CYS A 116 -2.19 -7.34 -16.47
CA CYS A 116 -3.63 -7.44 -16.66
C CYS A 116 -3.94 -8.86 -17.17
N ARG A 117 -4.58 -9.69 -16.35
CA ARG A 117 -4.86 -11.11 -16.64
C ARG A 117 -5.96 -11.31 -17.70
N GLY A 118 -5.94 -10.54 -18.78
CA GLY A 118 -6.82 -10.77 -19.93
C GLY A 118 -6.03 -11.36 -21.09
N GLN A 119 -6.75 -11.94 -22.04
CA GLN A 119 -6.12 -12.27 -23.32
C GLN A 119 -5.56 -10.97 -23.92
N PRO A 120 -4.39 -11.02 -24.57
CA PRO A 120 -3.84 -9.87 -25.26
C PRO A 120 -4.86 -9.38 -26.31
N LEU A 121 -5.24 -8.11 -26.21
CA LEU A 121 -6.10 -7.46 -27.18
C LEU A 121 -5.41 -7.44 -28.54
N ASP A 122 -6.15 -7.79 -29.59
CA ASP A 122 -5.67 -7.66 -30.95
C ASP A 122 -5.71 -6.19 -31.38
N PHE A 123 -4.56 -5.54 -31.30
CA PHE A 123 -4.38 -4.13 -31.70
C PHE A 123 -4.26 -3.95 -33.23
N THR A 124 -4.31 -5.01 -34.03
CA THR A 124 -4.34 -4.89 -35.49
C THR A 124 -5.73 -4.52 -36.02
N GLN A 125 -6.77 -4.69 -35.18
CA GLN A 125 -8.14 -4.31 -35.51
C GLN A 125 -8.40 -2.83 -35.24
N GLU A 126 -9.25 -2.22 -36.05
CA GLU A 126 -9.69 -0.84 -35.86
C GLU A 126 -10.46 -0.68 -34.55
N ALA A 127 -10.23 0.43 -33.84
CA ALA A 127 -10.91 0.71 -32.58
C ALA A 127 -12.41 0.95 -32.84
N ALA A 128 -13.25 0.12 -32.25
CA ALA A 128 -14.69 0.31 -32.25
C ALA A 128 -15.12 0.82 -30.88
N PHE A 129 -15.85 1.93 -30.84
CA PHE A 129 -16.33 2.53 -29.59
C PHE A 129 -17.80 2.19 -29.34
N VAL A 130 -18.14 1.99 -28.07
CA VAL A 130 -19.50 1.91 -27.55
C VAL A 130 -19.80 3.23 -26.85
N THR A 131 -20.97 3.79 -27.15
CA THR A 131 -21.48 4.99 -26.49
C THR A 131 -22.39 4.58 -25.35
N ILE A 132 -22.02 4.92 -24.11
CA ILE A 132 -22.83 4.69 -22.92
C ILE A 132 -23.53 5.99 -22.53
N ARG A 133 -24.86 6.01 -22.60
CA ARG A 133 -25.68 7.16 -22.22
C ARG A 133 -26.15 7.01 -20.77
N LEU A 134 -25.95 8.05 -19.98
CA LEU A 134 -26.39 8.12 -18.58
C LEU A 134 -27.58 9.07 -18.43
N SER A 135 -28.26 9.00 -17.29
CA SER A 135 -29.33 9.93 -16.93
C SER A 135 -28.81 11.37 -16.81
N GLU A 136 -27.55 11.52 -16.38
CA GLU A 136 -26.90 12.81 -16.16
C GLU A 136 -25.54 12.91 -16.85
N GLY A 137 -25.28 14.06 -17.47
CA GLY A 137 -24.01 14.43 -18.07
C GLY A 137 -23.78 13.92 -19.50
N PRO A 138 -22.61 14.22 -20.09
CA PRO A 138 -22.27 13.78 -21.44
C PRO A 138 -22.07 12.25 -21.52
N PRO A 139 -22.36 11.63 -22.67
CA PRO A 139 -22.16 10.21 -22.87
C PRO A 139 -20.68 9.81 -22.73
N LEU A 140 -20.45 8.57 -22.31
CA LEU A 140 -19.12 7.99 -22.19
C LEU A 140 -18.81 7.17 -23.45
N LEU A 141 -17.59 7.28 -23.95
CA LEU A 141 -17.10 6.47 -25.07
C LEU A 141 -16.08 5.46 -24.53
N PHE A 142 -16.26 4.19 -24.86
CA PHE A 142 -15.39 3.13 -24.38
C PHE A 142 -15.13 2.08 -25.46
N ASP A 143 -13.94 1.46 -25.45
CA ASP A 143 -13.55 0.49 -26.48
C ASP A 143 -14.37 -0.81 -26.35
N LYS A 144 -15.09 -1.15 -27.42
CA LYS A 144 -15.94 -2.34 -27.55
C LYS A 144 -15.18 -3.63 -27.28
N ARG A 145 -13.92 -3.71 -27.71
CA ARG A 145 -13.08 -4.91 -27.58
C ARG A 145 -12.78 -5.19 -26.12
N ILE A 146 -12.51 -4.14 -25.36
CA ILE A 146 -12.19 -4.25 -23.93
C ILE A 146 -13.43 -4.68 -23.15
N LEU A 147 -14.59 -4.09 -23.43
CA LEU A 147 -15.85 -4.51 -22.81
C LEU A 147 -16.17 -5.98 -23.09
N SER A 148 -16.05 -6.40 -24.35
CA SER A 148 -16.39 -7.76 -24.78
C SER A 148 -15.40 -8.81 -24.26
N GLU A 149 -14.13 -8.45 -24.09
CA GLU A 149 -13.11 -9.35 -23.56
C GLU A 149 -13.19 -9.50 -22.04
N ARG A 150 -13.53 -8.41 -21.34
CA ARG A 150 -13.43 -8.33 -19.87
C ARG A 150 -14.75 -8.55 -19.14
N SER A 151 -15.87 -8.65 -19.86
CA SER A 151 -17.19 -8.90 -19.29
C SER A 151 -18.02 -9.79 -20.18
N GLU A 152 -18.48 -10.91 -19.62
CA GLU A 152 -19.39 -11.82 -20.33
C GLU A 152 -20.72 -11.14 -20.65
N TYR A 153 -21.20 -10.30 -19.74
CA TYR A 153 -22.41 -9.51 -19.92
C TYR A 153 -22.32 -8.60 -21.15
N PHE A 154 -21.27 -7.79 -21.26
CA PHE A 154 -21.09 -6.90 -22.41
C PHE A 154 -20.82 -7.68 -23.70
N ARG A 155 -20.11 -8.81 -23.63
CA ARG A 155 -19.88 -9.69 -24.79
C ARG A 155 -21.19 -10.21 -25.38
N GLU A 156 -22.11 -10.64 -24.53
CA GLU A 156 -23.42 -11.13 -24.97
C GLU A 156 -24.32 -10.00 -25.45
N MET A 157 -24.37 -8.87 -24.74
CA MET A 157 -25.18 -7.71 -25.09
C MET A 157 -24.72 -7.05 -26.39
N LEU A 158 -23.41 -6.98 -26.64
CA LEU A 158 -22.85 -6.35 -27.85
C LEU A 158 -22.73 -7.33 -29.03
N ALA A 159 -23.17 -8.57 -28.86
CA ALA A 159 -23.38 -9.50 -29.95
C ALA A 159 -24.54 -9.04 -30.84
N SER A 160 -24.50 -9.40 -32.12
CA SER A 160 -25.40 -8.92 -33.19
C SER A 160 -26.91 -9.19 -32.99
N LYS A 161 -27.27 -9.94 -31.94
CA LYS A 161 -28.65 -10.31 -31.61
C LYS A 161 -29.43 -9.20 -30.89
N TRP A 162 -28.74 -8.27 -30.24
CA TRP A 162 -29.36 -7.20 -29.46
C TRP A 162 -29.27 -5.85 -30.17
N ARG A 163 -30.15 -4.92 -29.80
CA ARG A 163 -30.20 -3.57 -30.40
C ARG A 163 -28.87 -2.84 -30.16
N GLU A 164 -28.35 -2.99 -28.94
CA GLU A 164 -27.11 -2.43 -28.44
C GLU A 164 -25.90 -2.90 -29.26
N GLY A 165 -25.90 -4.16 -29.72
CA GLY A 165 -24.88 -4.72 -30.61
C GLY A 165 -24.92 -4.15 -32.04
N GLN A 166 -26.07 -3.67 -32.49
CA GLN A 166 -26.25 -3.07 -33.83
C GLN A 166 -25.98 -1.57 -33.83
N THR A 167 -26.38 -0.86 -32.78
CA THR A 167 -26.18 0.60 -32.66
C THR A 167 -24.84 0.96 -32.03
N ASN A 168 -24.18 0.04 -31.33
CA ASN A 168 -23.06 0.31 -30.42
C ASN A 168 -23.41 1.40 -29.38
N GLU A 169 -24.68 1.49 -29.00
CA GLU A 169 -25.15 2.40 -27.97
C GLU A 169 -25.78 1.59 -26.83
N VAL A 170 -25.34 1.86 -25.61
CA VAL A 170 -25.90 1.31 -24.37
C VAL A 170 -26.60 2.45 -23.64
N ASP A 171 -27.92 2.34 -23.50
CA ASP A 171 -28.72 3.37 -22.86
C ASP A 171 -29.03 3.01 -21.40
N LEU A 172 -28.40 3.73 -20.48
CA LEU A 172 -28.62 3.64 -19.03
C LEU A 172 -29.38 4.86 -18.49
N SER A 173 -29.96 5.70 -19.36
CA SER A 173 -30.67 6.93 -18.96
C SER A 173 -31.89 6.67 -18.06
N MET A 174 -32.47 5.49 -18.16
CA MET A 174 -33.62 5.07 -17.34
C MET A 174 -33.22 4.51 -15.97
N THR A 175 -31.93 4.48 -15.63
CA THR A 175 -31.41 3.96 -14.36
C THR A 175 -30.76 5.07 -13.54
N PRO A 176 -31.55 5.93 -12.87
CA PRO A 176 -31.05 7.10 -12.15
C PRO A 176 -30.12 6.74 -10.97
N ASP A 177 -30.19 5.51 -10.48
CA ASP A 177 -29.33 5.00 -9.42
C ASP A 177 -27.85 4.87 -9.84
N ILE A 178 -27.55 4.91 -11.14
CA ILE A 178 -26.18 4.76 -11.64
C ILE A 178 -25.48 6.11 -11.61
N GLN A 179 -24.65 6.31 -10.59
CA GLN A 179 -23.76 7.46 -10.50
C GLN A 179 -22.62 7.34 -11.52
N ARG A 180 -22.33 8.45 -12.21
CA ARG A 180 -21.24 8.53 -13.19
C ARG A 180 -19.90 8.07 -12.62
N ASN A 181 -19.56 8.53 -11.43
CA ASN A 181 -18.28 8.22 -10.78
C ASN A 181 -18.10 6.70 -10.57
N SER A 182 -19.17 6.01 -10.17
CA SER A 182 -19.15 4.57 -9.96
C SER A 182 -18.99 3.80 -11.26
N LEU A 183 -19.63 4.27 -12.35
CA LEU A 183 -19.44 3.69 -13.67
C LEU A 183 -18.03 3.94 -14.22
N ASP A 184 -17.51 5.16 -14.09
CA ASP A 184 -16.14 5.49 -14.49
C ASP A 184 -15.11 4.60 -13.78
N ALA A 185 -15.34 4.29 -12.50
CA ALA A 185 -14.50 3.38 -11.73
C ALA A 185 -14.54 1.95 -12.26
N VAL A 186 -15.72 1.45 -12.63
CA VAL A 186 -15.87 0.13 -13.27
C VAL A 186 -15.16 0.10 -14.63
N LEU A 187 -15.31 1.14 -15.45
CA LEU A 187 -14.63 1.24 -16.75
C LEU A 187 -13.11 1.31 -16.59
N CYS A 188 -12.62 2.08 -15.62
CA CYS A 188 -11.21 2.13 -15.24
C CYS A 188 -10.71 0.75 -14.77
N TYR A 189 -11.53 0.00 -14.03
CA TYR A 189 -11.20 -1.36 -13.64
C TYR A 189 -11.08 -2.29 -14.85
N LEU A 190 -11.96 -2.20 -15.85
CA LEU A 190 -11.85 -3.02 -17.07
C LEU A 190 -10.54 -2.76 -17.83
N MET A 191 -10.05 -1.51 -17.82
CA MET A 191 -8.76 -1.14 -18.43
C MET A 191 -7.56 -1.62 -17.62
N SER A 192 -7.59 -1.43 -16.30
CA SER A 192 -6.41 -1.53 -15.44
C SER A 192 -6.39 -2.78 -14.55
N SER A 193 -7.51 -3.50 -14.47
CA SER A 193 -7.79 -4.56 -13.48
C SER A 193 -7.55 -4.10 -12.04
N ARG A 194 -7.75 -2.80 -11.78
CA ARG A 194 -7.50 -2.16 -10.48
C ARG A 194 -8.70 -1.36 -10.02
N PHE A 195 -8.99 -1.47 -8.74
CA PHE A 195 -10.03 -0.72 -8.06
C PHE A 195 -9.49 -0.20 -6.73
N PHE A 196 -9.90 1.02 -6.37
CA PHE A 196 -9.63 1.62 -5.08
C PHE A 196 -10.77 2.60 -4.76
N SER A 197 -11.39 2.44 -3.61
CA SER A 197 -12.51 3.28 -3.19
C SER A 197 -12.11 4.47 -2.33
N GLY A 198 -10.84 4.58 -1.92
CA GLY A 198 -10.35 5.74 -1.17
C GLY A 198 -10.91 5.85 0.25
N GLY A 199 -11.48 4.78 0.81
CA GLY A 199 -12.13 4.81 2.12
C GLY A 199 -13.63 5.18 2.06
N ASP A 200 -14.19 5.43 0.89
CA ASP A 200 -15.62 5.74 0.74
C ASP A 200 -16.44 4.45 0.56
N ALA A 201 -17.07 4.01 1.65
CA ALA A 201 -17.94 2.84 1.66
C ALA A 201 -19.16 3.00 0.74
N THR A 202 -19.73 4.20 0.62
CA THR A 202 -20.92 4.43 -0.22
C THR A 202 -20.57 4.24 -1.69
N PHE A 203 -19.42 4.79 -2.09
CA PHE A 203 -18.86 4.60 -3.42
C PHE A 203 -18.51 3.12 -3.68
N ALA A 204 -17.86 2.45 -2.72
CA ALA A 204 -17.56 1.02 -2.83
C ALA A 204 -18.83 0.17 -3.02
N PHE A 205 -19.90 0.40 -2.25
CA PHE A 205 -21.17 -0.31 -2.43
C PHE A 205 -21.81 -0.02 -3.81
N ALA A 206 -21.75 1.22 -4.29
CA ALA A 206 -22.26 1.57 -5.61
C ALA A 206 -21.49 0.83 -6.73
N VAL A 207 -20.15 0.77 -6.63
CA VAL A 207 -19.31 0.03 -7.58
C VAL A 207 -19.57 -1.48 -7.49
N ARG A 208 -19.72 -2.03 -6.28
CA ARG A 208 -20.06 -3.45 -6.07
C ARG A 208 -21.39 -3.82 -6.73
N LYS A 209 -22.43 -2.97 -6.59
CA LYS A 209 -23.73 -3.17 -7.25
C LYS A 209 -23.59 -3.21 -8.78
N LEU A 210 -22.81 -2.29 -9.35
CA LEU A 210 -22.57 -2.26 -10.80
C LEU A 210 -21.73 -3.47 -11.28
N ALA A 211 -20.71 -3.83 -10.51
CA ALA A 211 -19.86 -4.99 -10.81
C ALA A 211 -20.68 -6.29 -10.86
N ASP A 212 -21.61 -6.46 -9.91
CA ASP A 212 -22.54 -7.59 -9.88
C ASP A 212 -23.47 -7.59 -11.10
N GLN A 213 -24.06 -6.43 -11.44
CA GLN A 213 -24.93 -6.27 -12.61
C GLN A 213 -24.22 -6.59 -13.94
N PHE A 214 -22.95 -6.20 -14.09
CA PHE A 214 -22.15 -6.47 -15.28
C PHE A 214 -21.39 -7.80 -15.23
N CYS A 215 -21.71 -8.66 -14.25
CA CYS A 215 -21.11 -9.98 -14.04
C CYS A 215 -19.57 -9.96 -13.89
N LEU A 216 -19.03 -8.92 -13.26
CA LEU A 216 -17.60 -8.74 -13.00
C LEU A 216 -17.21 -9.34 -11.64
N LYS A 217 -17.17 -10.68 -11.56
CA LYS A 217 -16.90 -11.41 -10.31
C LYS A 217 -15.60 -10.98 -9.62
N ASP A 218 -14.52 -10.83 -10.39
CA ASP A 218 -13.22 -10.40 -9.85
C ASP A 218 -13.28 -9.00 -9.22
N LEU A 219 -14.11 -8.10 -9.77
CA LEU A 219 -14.31 -6.76 -9.20
C LEU A 219 -15.17 -6.83 -7.94
N VAL A 220 -16.21 -7.67 -7.92
CA VAL A 220 -17.03 -7.90 -6.72
C VAL A 220 -16.14 -8.39 -5.57
N ASP A 221 -15.33 -9.42 -5.80
CA ASP A 221 -14.42 -9.97 -4.78
C ASP A 221 -13.42 -8.90 -4.29
N THR A 222 -12.90 -8.06 -5.19
CA THR A 222 -11.97 -6.98 -4.86
C THR A 222 -12.63 -5.92 -3.97
N VAL A 223 -13.84 -5.49 -4.33
CA VAL A 223 -14.59 -4.47 -3.58
C VAL A 223 -15.04 -5.02 -2.23
N GLU A 224 -15.48 -6.27 -2.17
CA GLU A 224 -15.87 -6.93 -0.92
C GLU A 224 -14.67 -7.07 0.02
N ALA A 225 -13.48 -7.39 -0.48
CA ALA A 225 -12.26 -7.39 0.33
C ALA A 225 -11.92 -6.00 0.87
N GLU A 226 -12.08 -4.94 0.08
CA GLU A 226 -11.87 -3.56 0.51
C GLU A 226 -12.91 -3.14 1.58
N LEU A 227 -14.19 -3.46 1.36
CA LEU A 227 -15.28 -3.22 2.31
C LEU A 227 -15.08 -3.97 3.63
N VAL A 228 -14.67 -5.25 3.59
CA VAL A 228 -14.33 -6.02 4.79
C VAL A 228 -13.18 -5.35 5.53
N THR A 229 -12.20 -4.83 4.80
CA THR A 229 -11.08 -4.10 5.41
C THR A 229 -11.58 -2.82 6.08
N MET A 230 -12.47 -2.04 5.46
CA MET A 230 -13.06 -0.84 6.07
C MET A 230 -13.91 -1.14 7.31
N LEU A 231 -14.71 -2.21 7.25
CA LEU A 231 -15.50 -2.67 8.39
C LEU A 231 -14.61 -3.18 9.52
N SER A 232 -13.49 -3.82 9.18
CA SER A 232 -12.47 -4.22 10.17
C SER A 232 -11.68 -3.02 10.69
N GLN A 233 -11.59 -1.92 9.93
CA GLN A 233 -10.93 -0.67 10.34
C GLN A 233 -11.78 0.20 11.28
N LEU A 234 -13.06 -0.13 11.50
CA LEU A 234 -13.82 0.38 12.63
C LEU A 234 -13.31 -0.19 13.98
N ASP A 235 -12.54 -1.29 13.95
CA ASP A 235 -11.87 -1.85 15.12
C ASP A 235 -10.32 -1.86 15.02
N ASP A 236 -9.71 -1.72 13.83
CA ASP A 236 -8.24 -1.68 13.68
C ASP A 236 -7.79 -0.86 12.45
N PHE A 237 -7.41 0.39 12.69
CA PHE A 237 -6.77 1.29 11.74
C PHE A 237 -5.45 0.68 11.24
N TRP A 238 -5.40 0.12 10.02
CA TRP A 238 -4.16 -0.44 9.45
C TRP A 238 -3.20 0.64 8.92
N ILE A 239 -2.77 1.57 9.79
CA ILE A 239 -1.41 2.08 9.73
C ILE A 239 -0.57 1.07 10.51
N LEU A 240 0.14 0.17 9.82
CA LEU A 240 1.11 -0.70 10.49
C LEU A 240 2.39 0.07 10.80
N VAL A 241 2.27 0.91 11.82
CA VAL A 241 3.38 1.42 12.61
C VAL A 241 4.10 0.21 13.21
N CYS A 242 5.32 -0.04 12.77
CA CYS A 242 6.20 -0.92 13.54
C CYS A 242 6.84 -0.07 14.64
N ASP A 243 6.26 -0.11 15.84
CA ASP A 243 6.84 0.54 17.01
C ASP A 243 7.94 -0.35 17.62
N ALA A 244 9.11 0.24 17.85
CA ALA A 244 10.13 -0.33 18.70
C ALA A 244 10.42 0.62 19.86
N GLU A 245 10.17 0.15 21.08
CA GLU A 245 10.64 0.81 22.30
C GLU A 245 12.00 0.23 22.71
N ILE A 246 13.00 1.09 22.81
CA ILE A 246 14.34 0.70 23.27
C ILE A 246 14.54 1.31 24.64
N SER A 247 14.57 0.46 25.68
CA SER A 247 14.92 0.87 27.03
C SER A 247 16.44 0.87 27.20
N PHE A 248 16.96 1.97 27.74
CA PHE A 248 18.35 2.03 28.18
C PHE A 248 18.40 1.67 29.66
N VAL A 249 19.10 0.60 30.02
CA VAL A 249 19.45 0.33 31.42
C VAL A 249 20.75 1.11 31.69
N PRO A 250 20.74 2.15 32.54
CA PRO A 250 21.98 2.77 32.96
C PRO A 250 22.73 1.77 33.82
N GLU A 251 23.86 1.26 33.35
CA GLU A 251 24.82 0.59 34.24
C GLU A 251 25.32 1.64 35.24
N CYS A 252 24.78 1.57 36.46
CA CYS A 252 25.31 2.28 37.60
C CYS A 252 26.79 1.94 37.74
N ALA A 253 27.65 2.93 37.52
CA ALA A 253 29.06 2.89 37.84
C ALA A 253 29.23 2.72 39.37
N THR A 254 29.21 1.47 39.85
CA THR A 254 29.79 1.12 41.15
C THR A 254 31.27 0.85 40.94
N GLY A 255 32.02 1.95 40.91
CA GLY A 255 33.46 1.91 41.04
C GLY A 255 33.86 1.23 42.34
N THR A 256 34.25 -0.03 42.25
CA THR A 256 35.10 -0.66 43.27
C THR A 256 36.53 -0.64 42.74
N SER A 257 37.28 0.35 43.23
CA SER A 257 38.73 0.30 43.25
C SER A 257 39.16 -1.04 43.87
N LYS A 258 39.81 -1.88 43.06
CA LYS A 258 40.72 -2.90 43.54
C LYS A 258 42.09 -2.58 42.97
N ASN A 259 42.89 -1.89 43.79
CA ASN A 259 44.33 -1.82 43.63
C ASN A 259 44.90 -3.25 43.58
N CYS A 260 45.60 -3.56 42.49
CA CYS A 260 46.60 -4.63 42.45
C CYS A 260 47.97 -3.96 42.38
N GLY A 261 48.84 -4.36 43.32
CA GLY A 261 50.32 -4.31 43.28
C GLY A 261 50.99 -3.09 42.67
#